data_AF-A0A7C1DUS2-F1
#
_entry.id   AF-A0A7C1DUS2-F1
#
_cell.length_a   1.000
_cell.length_b   1.000
_cell.length_c   1.000
_cell.angle_alpha   90.00
_cell.angle_beta   90.00
_cell.angle_gamma   90.00
#
_symmetry.space_group_name_H-M   'P 1'
#
loop_
_entity.id
_entity.type
_entity.pdbx_description
1 polymer ?
#
loop_
_entity_poly.entity_id
_entity_poly.type
_entity_poly.pdbx_seq_one_letter_code
_entity_poly.pdbx_strand_id
1 'polypeptide(L)'
;MKIRNKVFLIILFYFLTLICGIYLCSDGILLRGVQVIELDTSSANYHRAIHALDFHLDEIATMNRDWAWWDDTYEFMVTGDERYIRSNLVDDTYVNAELNLNAILTPKARCSTGGHLTISPDS
;
A
#
# COMPACT_ATOMS: atom_id res chain seq x y z
N MET A 1 -15.69 -66.19 16.43
CA MET A 1 -14.72 -65.17 15.93
C MET A 1 -13.34 -65.49 16.46
N LYS A 2 -12.32 -65.62 15.59
CA LYS A 2 -10.93 -65.88 16.01
C LYS A 2 -10.44 -64.70 16.86
N ILE A 3 -9.75 -64.97 17.98
CA ILE A 3 -9.29 -63.98 18.97
C ILE A 3 -8.57 -62.78 18.31
N ARG A 4 -7.89 -63.04 17.19
CA ARG A 4 -7.19 -62.08 16.34
C ARG A 4 -8.08 -60.93 15.83
N ASN A 5 -9.34 -61.20 15.47
CA ASN A 5 -10.28 -60.15 15.03
C ASN A 5 -10.73 -59.25 16.18
N LYS A 6 -10.86 -59.79 17.40
CA LYS A 6 -11.22 -58.97 18.58
C LYS A 6 -10.09 -58.01 18.93
N VAL A 7 -8.84 -58.49 18.94
CA VAL A 7 -7.67 -57.65 19.20
C VAL A 7 -7.53 -56.57 18.13
N PHE A 8 -7.73 -56.92 16.85
CA PHE A 8 -7.66 -55.95 15.75
C PHE A 8 -8.72 -54.84 15.88
N LEU A 9 -9.96 -55.19 16.25
CA LEU A 9 -11.03 -54.21 16.49
C LEU A 9 -10.74 -53.27 17.65
N ILE A 10 -10.17 -53.78 18.74
CA ILE A 10 -9.81 -52.97 19.91
C ILE A 10 -8.71 -51.96 19.55
N ILE A 11 -7.67 -52.41 18.83
CA ILE A 11 -6.58 -51.52 18.38
C ILE A 11 -7.12 -50.45 17.45
N LEU A 12 -7.94 -50.83 16.46
CA LEU A 12 -8.55 -49.88 15.54
C LEU A 12 -9.40 -48.83 16.26
N PHE A 13 -10.20 -49.28 17.23
CA PHE A 13 -11.01 -48.37 18.05
C PHE A 13 -10.14 -47.39 18.84
N TYR A 14 -9.02 -47.85 19.40
CA TYR A 14 -8.07 -47.01 20.14
C TYR A 14 -7.41 -45.95 19.25
N PHE A 15 -7.03 -46.32 18.02
CA PHE A 15 -6.51 -45.36 17.05
C PHE A 15 -7.56 -44.33 16.64
N LEU A 16 -8.80 -44.77 16.39
CA LEU A 16 -9.89 -43.87 16.02
C LEU A 16 -10.20 -42.86 17.12
N THR A 17 -10.25 -43.28 18.38
CA THR A 17 -10.46 -42.36 19.51
C THR A 17 -9.31 -41.38 19.67
N LEU A 18 -8.07 -41.83 19.48
CA LEU A 18 -6.89 -40.95 19.54
C LEU A 18 -6.91 -39.89 18.42
N ILE A 19 -7.16 -40.30 17.17
CA ILE A 19 -7.24 -39.38 16.02
C ILE A 19 -8.38 -38.38 16.21
N CYS A 20 -9.55 -38.84 16.64
CA CYS A 20 -10.70 -37.98 16.90
C CYS A 20 -10.40 -36.95 18.00
N GLY A 21 -9.76 -37.37 19.11
CA GLY A 21 -9.34 -36.47 20.18
C GLY A 21 -8.37 -35.39 19.70
N ILE A 22 -7.35 -35.79 18.92
CA ILE A 22 -6.38 -34.85 18.35
C ILE A 22 -7.07 -33.86 17.40
N TYR A 23 -7.96 -34.33 16.55
CA TYR A 23 -8.69 -33.48 15.60
C TYR A 23 -9.53 -32.41 16.32
N LEU A 24 -10.28 -32.81 17.35
CA LEU A 24 -11.11 -31.88 18.14
C LEU A 24 -10.27 -30.84 18.87
N CYS A 25 -9.13 -31.23 19.45
CA CYS A 25 -8.21 -30.29 20.07
C CYS A 25 -7.58 -29.34 19.05
N SER A 26 -7.18 -29.86 17.89
CA SER A 26 -6.54 -29.10 16.83
C SER A 26 -7.47 -28.03 16.26
N ASP A 27 -8.72 -28.39 15.96
CA ASP A 27 -9.71 -27.47 15.41
C ASP A 27 -10.02 -26.33 16.38
N GLY A 28 -10.21 -26.64 17.67
CA GLY A 28 -10.49 -25.63 18.70
C GLY A 28 -9.34 -24.67 18.96
N ILE A 29 -8.08 -25.12 18.86
CA ILE A 29 -6.89 -24.30 19.12
C ILE A 29 -6.49 -23.50 17.87
N LEU A 30 -6.41 -24.15 16.71
CA LEU A 30 -5.94 -23.50 15.48
C LEU A 30 -6.95 -22.47 14.97
N LEU A 31 -8.23 -22.80 14.90
CA LEU A 31 -9.23 -21.91 14.30
C LEU A 31 -9.42 -20.64 15.14
N ARG A 32 -9.40 -20.77 16.49
CA ARG A 32 -9.44 -19.63 17.40
C ARG A 32 -8.15 -18.81 17.37
N GLY A 33 -7.00 -19.48 17.29
CA GLY A 33 -5.70 -18.81 17.22
C GLY A 33 -5.59 -17.95 15.95
N VAL A 34 -6.00 -18.50 14.80
CA VAL A 34 -5.99 -17.79 13.52
C VAL A 34 -6.94 -16.59 13.55
N GLN A 35 -8.18 -16.75 14.03
CA GLN A 35 -9.15 -15.64 14.05
C GLN A 35 -8.69 -14.43 14.87
N VAL A 36 -8.05 -14.64 16.02
CA VAL A 36 -7.53 -13.54 16.85
C VAL A 36 -6.37 -12.83 16.16
N ILE A 37 -5.45 -13.60 15.56
CA ILE A 37 -4.29 -13.05 14.85
C ILE A 37 -4.74 -12.30 13.58
N GLU A 38 -5.67 -12.85 12.80
CA GLU A 38 -6.18 -12.24 11.57
C GLU A 38 -6.87 -10.90 11.82
N LEU A 39 -7.64 -10.79 12.90
CA LEU A 39 -8.34 -9.55 13.22
C LEU A 39 -7.36 -8.43 13.62
N ASP A 40 -6.40 -8.75 14.48
CA ASP A 40 -5.39 -7.78 14.97
C ASP A 40 -4.46 -7.34 13.83
N THR A 41 -3.98 -8.31 13.03
CA THR A 41 -3.12 -8.02 11.87
C THR A 41 -3.87 -7.28 10.77
N SER A 42 -5.16 -7.55 10.53
CA SER A 42 -5.96 -6.79 9.55
C SER A 42 -6.10 -5.33 9.95
N SER A 43 -6.40 -5.05 11.22
CA SER A 43 -6.49 -3.68 11.73
C SER A 43 -5.15 -2.95 11.64
N ALA A 44 -4.07 -3.61 12.08
CA ALA A 44 -2.72 -3.05 12.02
C ALA A 44 -2.28 -2.77 10.57
N ASN A 45 -2.57 -3.68 9.63
CA ASN A 45 -2.26 -3.51 8.21
C ASN A 45 -3.09 -2.37 7.59
N TYR A 46 -4.37 -2.25 7.94
CA TYR A 46 -5.21 -1.12 7.52
C TYR A 46 -4.62 0.22 7.98
N HIS A 47 -4.26 0.33 9.27
CA HIS A 47 -3.64 1.55 9.79
C HIS A 47 -2.29 1.84 9.15
N ARG A 48 -1.46 0.83 8.88
CA ARG A 48 -0.19 1.01 8.15
C ARG A 48 -0.40 1.55 6.74
N ALA A 49 -1.40 1.05 6.02
CA ALA A 49 -1.72 1.53 4.68
C ALA A 49 -2.17 3.00 4.69
N ILE A 50 -3.03 3.38 5.65
CA ILE A 50 -3.46 4.77 5.84
C ILE A 50 -2.26 5.67 6.19
N HIS A 51 -1.40 5.25 7.13
CA HIS A 51 -0.23 6.03 7.50
C HIS A 51 0.77 6.21 6.36
N ALA A 52 0.96 5.19 5.51
CA ALA A 52 1.80 5.31 4.32
C ALA A 52 1.21 6.33 3.33
N LEU A 53 -0.10 6.32 3.12
CA LEU A 53 -0.77 7.30 2.26
C LEU A 53 -0.67 8.73 2.82
N ASP A 54 -0.91 8.90 4.13
CA ASP A 54 -0.80 10.20 4.79
C ASP A 54 0.62 10.76 4.70
N PHE A 55 1.63 9.91 4.84
CA PHE A 55 3.04 10.30 4.67
C PHE A 55 3.31 10.84 3.26
N HIS A 56 2.87 10.14 2.22
CA HIS A 56 3.03 10.59 0.84
C HIS A 56 2.25 11.89 0.55
N LEU A 57 1.06 12.06 1.14
CA LEU A 57 0.30 13.30 0.99
C LEU A 57 1.02 14.49 1.63
N ASP A 58 1.63 14.31 2.80
CA ASP A 58 2.37 15.39 3.47
C ASP A 58 3.68 15.74 2.75
N GLU A 59 4.33 14.74 2.15
CA GLU A 59 5.50 14.94 1.29
C GLU A 59 5.14 15.78 0.05
N ILE A 60 4.08 15.41 -0.68
CA ILE A 60 3.58 16.18 -1.81
C ILE A 60 3.15 17.59 -1.37
N ALA A 61 2.48 17.72 -0.22
CA ALA A 61 2.06 19.02 0.29
C ALA A 61 3.24 19.92 0.66
N THR A 62 4.30 19.36 1.24
CA THR A 62 5.53 20.08 1.59
C THR A 62 6.25 20.56 0.34
N MET A 63 6.43 19.69 -0.65
CA MET A 63 7.02 20.07 -1.93
C MET A 63 6.18 21.13 -2.66
N ASN A 64 4.86 21.01 -2.66
CA ASN A 64 3.97 22.01 -3.24
C ASN A 64 4.11 23.37 -2.54
N ARG A 65 4.25 23.40 -1.21
CA ARG A 65 4.51 24.65 -0.47
C ARG A 65 5.84 25.27 -0.86
N ASP A 66 6.89 24.47 -0.98
CA ASP A 66 8.22 24.95 -1.36
C ASP A 66 8.21 25.56 -2.78
N TRP A 67 7.53 24.92 -3.73
CA TRP A 67 7.40 25.41 -5.10
C TRP A 67 6.50 26.63 -5.23
N ALA A 68 5.46 26.72 -4.40
CA ALA A 68 4.56 27.88 -4.36
C ALA A 68 5.25 29.13 -3.79
N TRP A 69 6.32 28.97 -3.01
CA TRP A 69 7.05 30.07 -2.41
C TRP A 69 8.20 30.61 -3.26
N TRP A 70 8.57 29.93 -4.35
CA TRP A 70 9.64 30.40 -5.22
C TRP A 70 9.24 31.67 -5.96
N ASP A 71 10.07 32.71 -5.80
CA ASP A 71 9.90 34.01 -6.47
C ASP A 71 9.86 33.86 -8.00
N ASP A 72 10.59 32.89 -8.56
CA ASP A 72 10.59 32.57 -9.99
C ASP A 72 9.22 32.05 -10.48
N THR A 73 8.48 31.29 -9.66
CA THR A 73 7.11 30.85 -9.97
C THR A 73 6.17 32.05 -10.05
N TYR A 74 6.32 33.00 -9.13
CA TYR A 74 5.56 34.25 -9.11
C TYR A 74 5.90 35.13 -10.32
N GLU A 75 7.19 35.28 -10.64
CA GLU A 75 7.66 36.03 -11.81
C GLU A 75 7.16 35.40 -13.11
N PHE A 76 7.13 34.06 -13.22
CA PHE A 76 6.50 33.35 -14.33
C PHE A 76 4.99 33.62 -14.43
N MET A 77 4.24 33.63 -13.32
CA MET A 77 2.81 33.97 -13.34
C MET A 77 2.53 35.40 -13.84
N VAL A 78 3.46 36.34 -13.60
CA VAL A 78 3.34 37.74 -14.02
C VAL A 78 3.79 37.96 -15.47
N THR A 79 4.91 37.34 -15.87
CA THR A 79 5.58 37.59 -17.16
C THR A 79 5.20 36.59 -18.25
N GLY A 80 4.85 35.36 -17.88
CA GLY A 80 4.58 34.26 -18.80
C GLY A 80 5.82 33.78 -19.56
N ASP A 81 7.03 33.94 -19.01
CA ASP A 81 8.28 33.57 -19.69
C ASP A 81 8.41 32.04 -19.88
N GLU A 82 8.40 31.58 -21.14
CA GLU A 82 8.61 30.17 -21.50
C GLU A 82 9.97 29.61 -21.08
N ARG A 83 10.96 30.45 -20.72
CA ARG A 83 12.23 29.95 -20.17
C ARG A 83 12.03 29.19 -18.88
N TYR A 84 11.08 29.62 -18.04
CA TYR A 84 10.75 28.95 -16.79
C TYR A 84 10.25 27.52 -17.03
N ILE A 85 9.42 27.32 -18.06
CA ILE A 85 8.93 26.00 -18.46
C ILE A 85 10.10 25.10 -18.89
N ARG A 86 11.05 25.64 -19.66
CA ARG A 86 12.21 24.89 -20.16
C ARG A 86 13.30 24.62 -19.12
N SER A 87 13.36 25.39 -18.03
CA SER A 87 14.39 25.22 -16.99
C SER A 87 13.89 24.46 -15.77
N ASN A 88 12.61 24.60 -15.41
CA ASN A 88 12.06 24.07 -14.16
C ASN A 88 11.04 22.93 -14.34
N LEU A 89 10.31 22.87 -15.46
CA LEU A 89 9.38 21.78 -15.79
C LEU A 89 10.02 20.79 -16.78
N VAL A 90 11.21 20.30 -16.45
CA VAL A 90 11.94 19.25 -17.20
C VAL A 90 11.71 17.88 -16.57
N ASP A 91 11.87 16.81 -17.35
CA ASP A 91 11.63 15.41 -16.90
C ASP A 91 12.36 15.06 -15.59
N ASP A 92 13.60 15.53 -15.44
CA ASP A 92 14.40 15.32 -14.21
C ASP A 92 13.72 15.90 -12.95
N THR A 93 12.96 16.98 -13.08
CA THR A 93 12.23 17.56 -11.95
C THR A 93 11.09 16.64 -11.51
N TYR A 94 10.41 15.96 -12.44
CA TYR A 94 9.33 15.02 -12.14
C TYR A 94 9.86 13.71 -11.56
N VAL A 95 10.98 13.21 -12.09
CA VAL A 95 11.65 12.00 -11.61
C VAL A 95 12.19 12.19 -10.20
N ASN A 96 12.84 13.33 -9.92
CA ASN A 96 13.36 13.63 -8.58
C ASN A 96 12.26 13.95 -7.55
N ALA A 97 11.11 14.44 -8.01
CA ALA A 97 9.96 14.76 -7.17
C ALA A 97 9.00 13.57 -6.96
N GLU A 98 9.20 12.45 -7.66
CA GLU A 98 8.26 11.32 -7.72
C GLU A 98 6.82 11.75 -8.09
N LEU A 99 6.67 12.77 -8.94
CA LEU A 99 5.37 13.33 -9.34
C LEU A 99 5.02 12.98 -10.78
N ASN A 100 3.80 12.49 -10.98
CA ASN A 100 3.25 12.26 -12.33
C ASN A 100 2.77 13.55 -13.02
N LEU A 101 2.36 14.56 -12.25
CA LEU A 101 1.76 15.79 -12.77
C LEU A 101 2.04 16.98 -11.87
N ASN A 102 2.40 18.11 -12.48
CA ASN A 102 2.44 19.41 -11.82
C ASN A 102 1.70 20.44 -12.70
N ALA A 103 0.80 21.22 -12.10
CA ALA A 103 -0.02 22.20 -12.81
C ALA A 103 0.01 23.57 -12.09
N ILE A 104 0.36 24.62 -12.84
CA ILE A 104 0.36 26.00 -12.37
C ILE A 104 -0.86 26.71 -12.93
N LEU A 105 -1.72 27.24 -12.05
CA LEU A 105 -2.97 27.91 -12.41
C LEU A 105 -2.87 29.42 -12.17
N THR A 106 -3.08 30.22 -13.22
CA THR A 106 -3.10 31.70 -13.13
C THR A 106 -4.55 32.23 -13.20
N PRO A 107 -4.95 33.27 -12.43
CA PRO A 107 -6.32 33.81 -12.40
C PRO A 107 -6.86 34.37 -13.74
N LYS A 108 -6.01 34.54 -14.77
CA LYS A 108 -6.43 34.88 -16.15
C LYS A 108 -6.82 33.67 -17.02
N ALA A 109 -7.08 32.51 -16.41
CA ALA A 109 -7.39 31.23 -17.09
C ALA A 109 -6.27 30.72 -18.02
N ARG A 110 -5.01 31.13 -17.80
CA ARG A 110 -3.85 30.43 -18.37
C ARG A 110 -3.48 29.27 -17.44
N CYS A 111 -3.56 28.06 -17.99
CA CYS A 111 -3.12 26.83 -17.35
C CYS A 111 -1.84 26.39 -18.07
N SER A 112 -0.71 26.34 -17.35
CA SER A 112 0.52 25.74 -17.86
C SER A 112 0.72 24.43 -17.11
N THR A 113 0.62 23.32 -17.84
CA THR A 113 0.75 21.96 -17.31
C THR A 113 1.96 21.30 -17.90
N GLY A 114 2.73 20.59 -17.08
CA GLY A 114 3.72 19.62 -17.52
C GLY A 114 3.56 18.33 -16.73
N GLY A 115 3.75 17.19 -17.37
CA GLY A 115 3.64 15.88 -16.73
C GLY A 115 4.62 14.89 -17.35
N HIS A 116 5.18 14.03 -16.52
CA HIS A 116 6.02 12.92 -16.92
C HIS A 116 5.34 11.64 -16.46
N LEU A 117 4.94 10.79 -17.42
CA LEU A 117 4.28 9.51 -17.15
C LEU A 117 5.31 8.41 -17.34
N THR A 118 6.02 8.07 -16.27
CA THR A 118 6.80 6.83 -16.22
C THR A 118 5.82 5.69 -15.94
N ILE A 119 5.22 5.15 -17.00
CA ILE A 119 4.48 3.89 -16.90
C ILE A 119 5.52 2.83 -16.58
N SER A 120 5.66 2.46 -15.30
CA SER A 120 6.45 1.31 -14.90
C SER A 120 5.92 0.10 -15.66
N PRO A 121 6.72 -0.57 -16.51
CA PRO A 121 6.28 -1.80 -17.13
C PRO A 121 6.20 -2.85 -16.02
N ASP A 122 5.01 -3.46 -15.91
CA ASP A 122 4.66 -4.53 -14.99
C ASP A 122 5.84 -5.42 -14.52
N SER A 123 5.98 -5.55 -13.18
CA SER A 123 6.46 -6.77 -12.52
C SER A 123 6.08 -6.80 -11.05
#